data_AF-A0A378ZWD1-F1
#
_entry.id   AF-A0A378ZWD1-F1
#
_cell.length_a   1.000
_cell.length_b   1.000
_cell.length_c   1.000
_cell.angle_alpha   90.00
_cell.angle_beta   90.00
_cell.angle_gamma   90.00
#
_symmetry.space_group_name_H-M   'P 1'
#
loop_
_entity.id
_entity.type
_entity.pdbx_description
1 polymer ?
#
loop_
_entity_poly.entity_id
_entity_poly.type
_entity_poly.pdbx_seq_one_letter_code
_entity_poly.pdbx_strand_id
1 'polypeptide(L)'
;MTDTDIASAERVAPRRRRSETRQRTASVSARLLPAERQAIERAARASGCGPNTWAREILTRAAGQPTPARHAARTDLARAVGWWTGAVGQIGNNLNQLARYANEGGRVDPDALNRLTIAVRDLHTVVVSQETRGGSGAS
;
A
#
# COMPACT_ATOMS: atom_id res chain seq x y z
N MET A 1 -16.29 -30.26 44.08
CA MET A 1 -15.46 -29.05 43.91
C MET A 1 -14.72 -29.15 42.58
N THR A 2 -15.35 -28.66 41.53
CA THR A 2 -14.70 -28.26 40.25
C THR A 2 -15.57 -27.13 39.71
N ASP A 3 -15.22 -25.91 40.12
CA ASP A 3 -15.84 -24.67 39.70
C ASP A 3 -15.23 -24.19 38.37
N THR A 4 -16.13 -23.73 37.51
CA THR A 4 -16.01 -22.59 36.58
C THR A 4 -14.91 -22.60 35.50
N ASP A 5 -15.35 -22.88 34.26
CA ASP A 5 -15.48 -21.96 33.11
C ASP A 5 -14.48 -20.79 32.90
N ILE A 6 -14.51 -20.22 31.67
CA ILE A 6 -13.77 -19.05 31.11
C ILE A 6 -12.47 -19.45 30.38
N ALA A 7 -12.17 -19.13 29.10
CA ALA A 7 -12.75 -18.28 28.05
C ALA A 7 -12.30 -18.85 26.68
N SER A 8 -13.14 -18.95 25.65
CA SER A 8 -13.46 -17.87 24.70
C SER A 8 -12.26 -17.09 24.15
N ALA A 9 -11.72 -17.53 23.01
CA ALA A 9 -11.19 -16.73 21.88
C ALA A 9 -10.54 -17.74 20.92
N GLU A 10 -10.72 -17.75 19.60
CA GLU A 10 -11.00 -16.66 18.71
C GLU A 10 -11.56 -17.30 17.42
N ARG A 11 -12.85 -17.06 17.12
CA ARG A 11 -13.36 -17.36 15.78
C ARG A 11 -12.62 -16.41 14.84
N VAL A 12 -11.67 -16.93 14.08
CA VAL A 12 -11.06 -16.18 12.98
C VAL A 12 -12.18 -15.76 12.04
N ALA A 13 -12.59 -14.49 12.15
CA ALA A 13 -13.57 -13.92 11.27
C ALA A 13 -13.09 -14.12 9.83
N PRO A 14 -13.92 -14.63 8.92
CA PRO A 14 -13.52 -14.74 7.52
C PRO A 14 -13.14 -13.35 7.04
N ARG A 15 -11.90 -13.21 6.52
CA ARG A 15 -11.44 -11.97 5.88
C ARG A 15 -12.51 -11.58 4.88
N ARG A 16 -13.22 -10.48 5.15
CA ARG A 16 -14.26 -9.95 4.28
C ARG A 16 -13.62 -9.69 2.92
N ARG A 17 -13.78 -10.62 1.97
CA ARG A 17 -13.46 -10.39 0.57
C ARG A 17 -14.32 -9.20 0.17
N ARG A 18 -13.68 -8.05 -0.07
CA ARG A 18 -14.38 -6.87 -0.58
C ARG A 18 -15.07 -7.33 -1.85
N SER A 19 -16.39 -7.21 -1.85
CA SER A 19 -17.25 -7.68 -2.91
C SER A 19 -16.73 -7.21 -4.25
N GLU A 20 -16.36 -8.17 -5.08
CA GLU A 20 -16.02 -8.00 -6.49
C GLU A 20 -17.29 -7.69 -7.32
N THR A 21 -18.27 -7.01 -6.72
CA THR A 21 -19.64 -6.83 -7.24
C THR A 21 -19.82 -5.47 -7.91
N ARG A 22 -18.77 -4.98 -8.58
CA ARG A 22 -18.93 -3.90 -9.57
C ARG A 22 -17.88 -4.00 -10.66
N GLN A 23 -17.82 -5.16 -11.32
CA GLN A 23 -17.04 -5.26 -12.55
C GLN A 23 -17.68 -4.34 -13.59
N ARG A 24 -16.97 -3.28 -13.95
CA ARG A 24 -17.36 -2.38 -15.02
C ARG A 24 -17.09 -3.13 -16.33
N THR A 25 -18.14 -3.63 -16.97
CA THR A 25 -18.04 -4.52 -18.14
C THR A 25 -18.23 -3.80 -19.48
N ALA A 26 -18.88 -2.62 -19.50
CA ALA A 26 -19.08 -1.84 -20.72
C ALA A 26 -17.87 -0.97 -21.04
N SER A 27 -17.54 -0.85 -22.34
CA SER A 27 -16.45 0.00 -22.84
C SER A 27 -16.93 0.94 -23.94
N VAL A 28 -16.30 2.10 -24.02
CA VAL A 28 -16.45 3.07 -25.11
C VAL A 28 -15.07 3.29 -25.71
N SER A 29 -14.96 3.21 -27.04
CA SER A 29 -13.70 3.41 -27.76
C SER A 29 -13.88 4.45 -28.86
N ALA A 30 -12.84 5.25 -29.09
CA ALA A 30 -12.78 6.24 -30.15
C ALA A 30 -11.40 6.18 -30.82
N ARG A 31 -11.37 6.39 -32.14
CA ARG A 31 -10.10 6.60 -32.86
C ARG A 31 -9.63 8.02 -32.60
N LEU A 32 -8.36 8.16 -32.25
CA LEU A 32 -7.74 9.44 -31.94
C LEU A 32 -6.56 9.67 -32.87
N LEU A 33 -6.39 10.91 -33.30
CA LEU A 33 -5.12 11.38 -33.86
C LEU A 33 -4.05 11.35 -32.76
N PRO A 34 -2.75 11.21 -33.12
CA PRO A 34 -1.66 11.25 -32.14
C PRO A 34 -1.66 12.52 -31.29
N ALA A 35 -1.96 13.67 -31.89
CA ALA A 35 -2.03 14.96 -31.19
C ALA A 35 -3.15 15.00 -30.13
N GLU A 36 -4.32 14.45 -30.45
CA GLU A 36 -5.46 14.36 -29.52
C GLU A 36 -5.12 13.44 -28.35
N ARG A 37 -4.49 12.29 -28.62
CA ARG A 37 -4.04 11.36 -27.59
C ARG A 37 -3.06 12.03 -26.61
N GLN A 38 -2.09 12.79 -27.13
CA GLN A 38 -1.14 13.52 -26.28
C GLN A 38 -1.83 14.62 -25.45
N ALA A 39 -2.80 15.34 -26.03
CA ALA A 39 -3.56 16.36 -25.31
C ALA A 39 -4.33 15.74 -24.13
N ILE A 40 -4.97 14.58 -24.33
CA ILE A 40 -5.66 13.82 -23.29
C ILE A 40 -4.68 13.38 -22.19
N GLU A 41 -3.51 12.86 -22.57
CA GLU A 41 -2.49 12.45 -21.59
C GLU A 41 -1.97 13.62 -20.76
N ARG A 42 -1.75 14.80 -21.38
CA ARG A 42 -1.37 16.02 -20.65
C ARG A 42 -2.46 16.45 -19.66
N ALA A 43 -3.72 16.47 -20.09
CA ALA A 43 -4.84 16.85 -19.24
C ALA A 43 -5.03 15.88 -18.05
N ALA A 44 -4.86 14.58 -18.30
CA ALA A 44 -4.92 13.55 -17.27
C ALA A 44 -3.79 13.72 -16.23
N ARG A 45 -2.55 13.93 -16.70
CA ARG A 45 -1.40 14.21 -15.83
C ARG A 45 -1.61 15.46 -14.98
N ALA A 46 -2.08 16.56 -15.59
CA ALA A 46 -2.41 17.80 -14.87
C ALA A 46 -3.51 17.59 -13.82
N SER A 47 -4.39 16.60 -14.02
CA SER A 47 -5.44 16.24 -13.08
C SER A 47 -5.00 15.22 -12.01
N GLY A 48 -3.73 14.78 -12.03
CA GLY A 48 -3.18 13.80 -11.10
C GLY A 48 -3.77 12.39 -11.27
N CYS A 49 -4.26 12.03 -12.46
CA CYS A 49 -4.86 10.72 -12.70
C CYS A 49 -4.45 10.13 -14.06
N GLY A 50 -4.70 8.83 -14.24
CA GLY A 50 -4.41 8.15 -15.51
C GLY A 50 -5.37 8.55 -16.63
N PRO A 51 -4.97 8.44 -17.92
CA PRO A 51 -5.80 8.85 -19.07
C PRO A 51 -7.20 8.24 -19.09
N ASN A 52 -7.34 6.94 -18.79
CA ASN A 52 -8.65 6.27 -18.75
C ASN A 52 -9.51 6.73 -17.57
N THR A 53 -8.89 7.02 -16.42
CA THR A 53 -9.59 7.56 -15.25
C THR A 53 -10.11 8.96 -15.55
N TRP A 54 -9.27 9.79 -16.15
CA TRP A 54 -9.61 11.14 -16.58
C TRP A 54 -10.74 11.13 -17.63
N ALA A 55 -10.59 10.33 -18.69
CA ALA A 55 -11.59 10.24 -19.76
C ALA A 55 -12.94 9.78 -19.21
N ARG A 56 -12.96 8.74 -18.37
CA ARG A 56 -14.21 8.28 -17.74
C ARG A 56 -14.84 9.37 -16.87
N GLU A 57 -14.06 10.08 -16.07
CA GLU A 57 -14.54 11.18 -15.24
C GLU A 57 -15.21 12.27 -16.10
N ILE A 58 -14.55 12.72 -17.17
CA ILE A 58 -15.09 13.73 -18.08
C ILE A 58 -16.37 13.24 -18.78
N LEU A 59 -16.36 12.03 -19.35
CA LEU A 59 -17.51 11.46 -20.05
C LEU A 59 -18.71 11.24 -19.11
N THR A 60 -18.47 10.73 -17.91
CA THR A 60 -19.52 10.49 -16.90
C THR A 60 -20.13 11.82 -16.44
N ARG A 61 -19.28 12.83 -16.19
CA ARG A 61 -19.73 14.19 -15.82
C ARG A 61 -20.53 14.84 -16.95
N ALA A 62 -20.05 14.77 -18.19
CA ALA A 62 -20.75 15.31 -19.36
C ALA A 62 -22.11 14.65 -19.57
N ALA A 63 -22.24 13.36 -19.24
CA ALA A 63 -23.50 12.63 -19.25
C ALA A 63 -24.42 12.91 -18.05
N GLY A 64 -24.07 13.87 -17.18
CA GLY A 64 -24.86 14.21 -15.99
C GLY A 64 -24.88 13.13 -14.90
N GLN A 65 -23.98 12.14 -14.98
CA GLN A 65 -23.94 11.04 -14.04
C GLN A 65 -23.02 11.38 -12.84
N PRO A 66 -23.28 10.80 -11.66
CA PRO A 66 -22.41 10.96 -10.50
C PRO A 66 -20.96 10.58 -10.83
N THR A 67 -20.06 11.54 -10.66
CA THR A 67 -18.63 11.29 -10.88
C THR A 67 -18.09 10.39 -9.77
N PRO A 68 -17.42 9.27 -10.09
CA PRO A 68 -16.84 8.43 -9.05
C PRO A 68 -15.77 9.21 -8.29
N ALA A 69 -15.77 9.10 -6.96
CA ALA A 69 -14.71 9.65 -6.13
C ALA A 69 -13.35 9.14 -6.64
N ARG A 70 -12.40 10.06 -6.82
CA ARG A 70 -11.02 9.68 -7.10
C ARG A 70 -10.54 8.88 -5.90
N HIS A 71 -10.24 7.59 -6.09
CA HIS A 71 -9.27 6.98 -5.18
C HIS A 71 -8.01 7.80 -5.38
N ALA A 72 -7.57 8.47 -4.30
CA ALA A 72 -6.34 9.25 -4.33
C ALA A 72 -5.31 8.42 -5.10
N ALA A 73 -4.81 8.99 -6.21
CA ALA A 73 -3.71 8.37 -6.92
C ALA A 73 -2.72 7.96 -5.84
N ARG A 74 -2.32 6.68 -5.79
CA ARG A 74 -1.37 6.21 -4.78
C ARG A 74 -0.11 7.03 -5.01
N THR A 75 -0.01 8.14 -4.27
CA THR A 75 1.01 9.16 -4.45
C THR A 75 2.34 8.47 -4.29
N ASP A 76 3.39 8.99 -4.90
CA ASP A 76 4.71 8.41 -4.70
C ASP A 76 5.08 8.42 -3.20
N LEU A 77 4.57 9.39 -2.45
CA LEU A 77 4.57 9.40 -0.99
C LEU A 77 3.80 8.22 -0.38
N ALA A 78 2.58 7.93 -0.80
CA ALA A 78 1.81 6.78 -0.29
C ALA A 78 2.45 5.44 -0.67
N ARG A 79 3.17 5.37 -1.80
CA ARG A 79 3.94 4.19 -2.20
C ARG A 79 5.20 4.04 -1.35
N ALA A 80 5.92 5.13 -1.12
CA ALA A 80 7.10 5.18 -0.25
C ALA A 80 6.71 4.81 1.19
N VAL A 81 5.72 5.49 1.77
CA VAL A 81 5.20 5.21 3.12
C VAL A 81 4.68 3.78 3.22
N GLY A 82 3.99 3.27 2.20
CA GLY A 82 3.52 1.89 2.18
C GLY A 82 4.65 0.85 2.22
N TRP A 83 5.77 1.12 1.56
CA TRP A 83 6.96 0.25 1.63
C TRP A 83 7.60 0.31 3.02
N TRP A 84 7.78 1.50 3.59
CA TRP A 84 8.31 1.70 4.95
C TRP A 84 7.48 0.97 6.01
N THR A 85 6.16 1.12 5.96
CA THR A 85 5.24 0.43 6.89
C THR A 85 5.34 -1.10 6.76
N GLY A 86 5.54 -1.61 5.55
CA GLY A 86 5.76 -3.04 5.31
C GLY A 86 7.06 -3.55 5.93
N ALA A 87 8.17 -2.82 5.74
CA ALA A 87 9.46 -3.20 6.29
C ALA A 87 9.51 -3.15 7.82
N VAL A 88 8.90 -2.12 8.43
CA VAL A 88 8.75 -2.02 9.90
C VAL A 88 7.89 -3.17 10.45
N GLY A 89 6.82 -3.54 9.75
CA GLY A 89 5.99 -4.70 10.12
C GLY A 89 6.77 -6.02 10.13
N GLN A 90 7.69 -6.21 9.17
CA GLN A 90 8.53 -7.40 9.11
C GLN A 90 9.53 -7.46 10.28
N ILE A 91 10.13 -6.33 10.65
CA ILE A 91 11.01 -6.21 11.83
C ILE A 91 10.23 -6.53 13.11
N GLY A 92 9.04 -5.96 13.28
CA GLY A 92 8.17 -6.23 14.43
C GLY A 92 7.77 -7.69 14.54
N ASN A 93 7.47 -8.35 13.42
CA ASN A 93 7.15 -9.78 13.40
C ASN A 93 8.35 -10.64 13.84
N ASN A 94 9.56 -10.34 13.36
CA ASN A 94 10.76 -11.05 13.78
C ASN A 94 11.07 -10.83 15.27
N LEU A 95 10.91 -9.60 15.77
CA LEU A 95 11.04 -9.31 17.20
C LEU A 95 10.02 -10.08 18.03
N ASN A 96 8.77 -10.15 17.58
CA ASN A 96 7.71 -10.88 18.27
C ASN A 96 8.01 -12.39 18.33
N GLN A 97 8.57 -12.96 17.26
CA GLN A 97 9.01 -14.36 17.25
C GLN A 97 10.15 -14.61 18.24
N LEU A 98 11.13 -13.71 18.32
CA LEU A 98 12.23 -13.77 19.28
C LEU A 98 11.74 -13.64 20.72
N ALA A 99 10.82 -12.71 20.98
CA ALA A 99 10.24 -12.50 22.30
C ALA A 99 9.43 -13.71 22.76
N ARG A 100 8.60 -14.29 21.88
CA ARG A 100 7.84 -15.50 22.18
C ARG A 100 8.78 -16.68 22.49
N TYR A 101 9.81 -16.87 21.67
CA TYR A 101 10.77 -17.95 21.85
C TYR A 101 11.62 -17.79 23.13
N ALA A 102 11.99 -16.56 23.49
CA ALA A 102 12.68 -16.27 24.74
C ALA A 102 11.77 -16.46 25.97
N ASN A 103 10.49 -16.08 25.87
CA ASN A 103 9.52 -16.26 26.95
C ASN A 103 9.17 -17.74 27.20
N GLU A 104 9.30 -18.60 26.20
CA GLU A 104 9.14 -20.06 26.31
C GLU A 104 10.38 -20.77 26.91
N GLY A 105 11.40 -20.01 27.35
CA GLY A 105 12.63 -20.54 27.95
C GLY A 105 13.70 -20.98 26.93
N GLY A 106 13.51 -20.68 25.65
CA GLY A 106 14.47 -20.98 24.58
C GLY A 106 15.66 -20.03 24.57
N ARG A 107 16.89 -20.56 24.41
CA ARG A 107 18.07 -19.73 24.10
C ARG A 107 17.91 -19.16 22.69
N VAL A 108 17.75 -17.85 22.58
CA VAL A 108 17.60 -17.12 21.31
C VAL A 108 18.60 -17.61 20.26
N ASP A 109 18.06 -18.08 19.12
CA ASP A 109 18.84 -18.51 17.97
C ASP A 109 19.72 -17.35 17.44
N PRO A 110 21.07 -17.49 17.46
CA PRO A 110 21.99 -16.49 16.94
C PRO A 110 21.70 -16.10 15.48
N ASP A 111 21.21 -17.03 14.67
CA ASP A 111 20.90 -16.77 13.26
C ASP A 111 19.65 -15.90 13.12
N ALA A 112 18.66 -16.06 14.00
CA ALA A 112 17.49 -15.19 14.06
C ALA A 112 17.85 -13.76 14.47
N LEU A 113 18.78 -13.60 15.42
CA LEU A 113 19.30 -12.30 15.84
C LEU A 113 20.11 -11.63 14.72
N ASN A 114 20.91 -12.40 13.99
CA ASN A 114 21.68 -11.90 12.84
C ASN A 114 20.75 -11.42 11.70
N ARG A 115 19.69 -12.18 11.38
CA ARG A 115 18.67 -11.77 10.40
C ARG A 115 17.99 -10.46 10.78
N LEU A 116 17.66 -10.27 12.06
CA LEU A 116 17.09 -9.02 12.56
C LEU A 116 18.07 -7.85 12.41
N THR A 117 19.34 -8.07 12.76
CA THR A 117 20.39 -7.05 12.66
C THR A 117 20.60 -6.60 11.21
N ILE A 118 20.60 -7.53 10.26
CA ILE A 118 20.70 -7.23 8.83
C ILE A 118 19.48 -6.42 8.38
N ALA A 119 18.26 -6.86 8.70
CA ALA A 119 17.04 -6.15 8.30
C ALA A 119 16.97 -4.71 8.83
N VAL A 120 17.42 -4.46 10.07
CA VAL A 120 17.48 -3.12 10.65
C VAL A 120 18.53 -2.25 9.96
N ARG A 121 19.72 -2.81 9.64
CA ARG A 121 20.78 -2.09 8.91
C ARG A 121 20.36 -1.74 7.49
N ASP A 122 19.71 -2.64 6.79
CA ASP A 122 19.21 -2.41 5.43
C ASP A 122 18.18 -1.28 5.45
N LEU A 123 17.25 -1.32 6.41
CA LEU A 123 16.24 -0.27 6.57
C LEU A 123 16.90 1.09 6.84
N HIS A 124 17.84 1.15 7.79
CA HIS A 124 18.58 2.36 8.12
C HIS A 124 19.34 2.93 6.92
N THR A 125 20.02 2.09 6.15
CA THR A 125 20.79 2.50 4.96
C THR A 125 19.88 3.11 3.91
N VAL A 126 18.69 2.54 3.70
CA VAL A 126 17.71 3.10 2.77
C VAL A 126 17.16 4.44 3.28
N VAL A 127 16.96 4.65 4.59
CA VAL A 127 16.45 5.94 5.13
C VAL A 127 17.46 7.04 4.86
N VAL A 128 18.71 6.82 5.28
CA VAL A 128 19.79 7.82 5.21
C VAL A 128 20.13 8.16 3.74
N SER A 129 20.03 7.17 2.85
CA SER A 129 20.26 7.38 1.40
C SER A 129 19.13 8.18 0.71
N GLN A 130 17.96 8.29 1.33
CA GLN A 130 16.85 9.11 0.82
C GLN A 130 16.93 10.55 1.34
N GLU A 131 17.40 10.77 2.57
CA GLU A 131 17.63 12.11 3.14
C GLU A 131 18.70 12.89 2.36
N THR A 132 19.77 12.22 1.93
CA THR A 132 20.85 12.83 1.14
C THR A 132 20.43 13.25 -0.27
N ARG A 133 19.39 12.64 -0.85
CA ARG A 133 18.84 13.05 -2.16
C ARG A 133 17.76 14.13 -2.08
N GLY A 134 17.11 14.28 -0.92
CA GLY A 134 16.07 15.30 -0.70
C GLY A 134 16.60 16.71 -0.44
N GLY A 135 17.88 16.85 -0.04
CA GLY A 135 18.50 18.14 0.33
C GLY A 135 19.06 18.99 -0.82
N SER A 136 19.13 18.48 -2.06
CA SER A 136 19.78 19.16 -3.19
C SER A 136 18.81 19.93 -4.12
N GLY A 137 17.55 20.13 -3.71
CA GLY A 137 16.51 20.77 -4.53
C GLY A 137 16.07 22.16 -4.10
N ALA A 138 16.76 22.79 -3.14
CA ALA A 138 16.43 24.12 -2.63
C ALA A 138 17.67 25.03 -2.64
N SER A 139 18.04 25.54 -3.81
CA SER A 139 18.78 26.80 -4.01
C SER A 139 18.51 27.31 -5.42
#